data_AF-A0A8C5ZY07-F1
#
_entry.id   AF-A0A8C5ZY07-F1
#
_cell.length_a   1.000
_cell.length_b   1.000
_cell.length_c   1.000
_cell.angle_alpha   90.00
_cell.angle_beta   90.00
_cell.angle_gamma   90.00
#
_symmetry.space_group_name_H-M   'P 1'
#
loop_
_entity.id
_entity.type
_entity.pdbx_description
1 polymer ?
#
loop_
_entity_poly.entity_id
_entity_poly.type
_entity_poly.pdbx_seq_one_letter_code
_entity_poly.pdbx_strand_id
1 'polypeptide(L)'
;MSFTSQSIIGASRTFQFFFSEAFLGQHFEAVELEQSDPEPGDLFLFRLQSPTGRWCGAHVGVYCGHREIIHFEGKIPGNCGPHKFLGSWEGVVCKQGQGPMLRSRSLWRVLRRRGGINRTLLELRVREAMDTDPPPYHPTRNNCVHFALHLLGLDRNPNSASVDLKLSMG
;
A
#
# COMPACT_ATOMS: atom_id res chain seq x y z
N MET A 1 -31.13 0.73 -21.44
CA MET A 1 -30.07 1.24 -20.54
C MET A 1 -29.20 0.05 -20.19
N SER A 2 -27.98 -0.02 -20.75
CA SER A 2 -27.10 -1.19 -20.61
C SER A 2 -25.87 -0.76 -19.82
N PHE A 3 -25.69 -1.37 -18.64
CA PHE A 3 -24.49 -1.19 -17.83
C PHE A 3 -23.40 -2.14 -18.39
N THR A 4 -22.42 -1.58 -19.09
CA THR A 4 -21.22 -2.33 -19.50
C THR A 4 -20.28 -2.46 -18.32
N SER A 5 -20.29 -3.62 -17.67
CA SER A 5 -19.17 -4.04 -16.80
C SER A 5 -17.98 -4.31 -17.70
N GLN A 6 -16.99 -3.41 -17.71
CA GLN A 6 -15.72 -3.71 -18.38
C GLN A 6 -14.98 -4.76 -17.57
N SER A 7 -15.04 -6.01 -18.04
CA SER A 7 -14.22 -7.10 -17.56
C SER A 7 -12.76 -6.78 -17.88
N ILE A 8 -11.94 -6.65 -16.85
CA ILE A 8 -10.49 -6.54 -16.99
C ILE A 8 -9.96 -7.94 -17.31
N ILE A 9 -10.06 -8.34 -18.58
CA ILE A 9 -9.40 -9.51 -19.14
C ILE A 9 -8.37 -8.98 -20.15
N GLY A 10 -7.11 -8.90 -19.75
CA GLY A 10 -6.05 -8.59 -20.71
C GLY A 10 -4.70 -8.26 -20.08
N ALA A 11 -3.70 -9.08 -20.44
CA ALA A 11 -2.25 -8.96 -20.19
C ALA A 11 -1.72 -9.52 -18.86
N SER A 12 -1.50 -10.84 -18.84
CA SER A 12 -0.52 -11.49 -17.97
C SER A 12 0.90 -11.06 -18.41
N ARG A 13 1.39 -9.98 -17.83
CA ARG A 13 2.83 -9.73 -17.67
C ARG A 13 3.12 -10.01 -16.21
N THR A 14 4.04 -10.94 -15.95
CA THR A 14 4.48 -11.29 -14.60
C THR A 14 5.28 -10.12 -14.03
N PHE A 15 4.57 -9.07 -13.60
CA PHE A 15 5.13 -8.01 -12.80
C PHE A 15 5.47 -8.61 -11.44
N GLN A 16 6.56 -8.18 -10.80
CA GLN A 16 6.82 -8.48 -9.39
C GLN A 16 5.87 -7.65 -8.51
N PHE A 17 4.57 -7.78 -8.78
CA PHE A 17 3.49 -7.45 -7.89
C PHE A 17 3.46 -8.57 -6.85
N PHE A 18 3.56 -8.24 -5.58
CA PHE A 18 3.38 -9.23 -4.51
C PHE A 18 1.92 -9.72 -4.39
N PHE A 19 1.02 -9.31 -5.30
CA PHE A 19 -0.34 -9.82 -5.41
C PHE A 19 -0.66 -10.33 -6.81
N SER A 20 -1.44 -11.41 -6.87
CA SER A 20 -2.16 -11.74 -8.09
C SER A 20 -3.23 -10.67 -8.35
N GLU A 21 -3.44 -10.30 -9.62
CA GLU A 21 -4.59 -9.45 -10.00
C GLU A 21 -5.92 -10.06 -9.53
N ALA A 22 -5.98 -11.39 -9.36
CA ALA A 22 -7.13 -12.08 -8.76
C ALA A 22 -7.38 -11.66 -7.30
N PHE A 23 -6.34 -11.60 -6.46
CA PHE A 23 -6.49 -11.11 -5.08
C PHE A 23 -6.94 -9.65 -5.06
N LEU A 24 -6.33 -8.81 -5.89
CA LEU A 24 -6.70 -7.40 -5.97
C LEU A 24 -8.15 -7.22 -6.45
N GLY A 25 -8.58 -7.95 -7.48
CA GLY A 25 -9.95 -7.88 -7.99
C GLY A 25 -10.99 -8.40 -7.00
N GLN A 26 -10.63 -9.38 -6.15
CA GLN A 26 -11.52 -9.92 -5.12
C GLN A 26 -11.74 -8.92 -3.97
N HIS A 27 -10.69 -8.22 -3.52
CA HIS A 27 -10.75 -7.39 -2.31
C HIS A 27 -10.90 -5.89 -2.59
N PHE A 28 -10.55 -5.45 -3.80
CA PHE A 28 -10.47 -4.05 -4.16
C PHE A 28 -11.17 -3.74 -5.49
N GLU A 29 -11.45 -2.47 -5.68
CA GLU A 29 -11.93 -1.89 -6.94
C GLU A 29 -11.13 -0.64 -7.29
N ALA A 30 -11.03 -0.34 -8.59
CA ALA A 30 -10.34 0.85 -9.04
C ALA A 30 -11.17 2.11 -8.78
N VAL A 31 -10.50 3.18 -8.36
CA VAL A 31 -11.10 4.50 -8.15
C VAL A 31 -10.52 5.49 -9.15
N GLU A 32 -11.41 6.24 -9.80
CA GLU A 32 -11.05 7.37 -10.65
C GLU A 32 -11.03 8.66 -9.79
N LEU A 33 -9.83 9.17 -9.51
CA LEU A 33 -9.64 10.38 -8.68
C LEU A 33 -10.24 11.65 -9.32
N GLU A 34 -10.51 11.65 -10.63
CA GLU A 34 -11.14 12.80 -11.31
C GLU A 34 -12.62 12.94 -10.93
N GLN A 35 -13.26 11.84 -10.54
CA GLN A 35 -14.69 11.77 -10.24
C GLN A 35 -14.98 11.75 -8.73
N SER A 36 -13.97 11.47 -7.90
CA SER A 36 -14.14 11.31 -6.46
C SER A 36 -12.87 11.66 -5.68
N ASP A 37 -13.06 12.26 -4.51
CA ASP A 37 -11.98 12.43 -3.55
C ASP A 37 -11.55 11.06 -2.98
N PRO A 38 -10.26 10.89 -2.66
CA PRO A 38 -9.78 9.68 -2.00
C PRO A 38 -10.36 9.54 -0.60
N GLU A 39 -10.63 8.31 -0.21
CA GLU A 39 -11.14 7.95 1.11
C GLU A 39 -10.08 7.29 1.98
N PRO A 40 -10.12 7.46 3.31
CA PRO A 40 -9.22 6.75 4.22
C PRO A 40 -9.24 5.24 3.97
N GLY A 41 -8.06 4.68 3.68
CA GLY A 41 -7.88 3.28 3.34
C GLY A 41 -7.66 3.01 1.85
N ASP A 42 -7.87 4.01 0.97
CA ASP A 42 -7.56 3.88 -0.45
C ASP A 42 -6.05 3.63 -0.65
N LEU A 43 -5.72 2.63 -1.46
CA LEU A 43 -4.36 2.29 -1.83
C LEU A 43 -3.93 3.12 -3.04
N PHE A 44 -2.86 3.88 -2.89
CA PHE A 44 -2.20 4.57 -3.99
C PHE A 44 -1.03 3.72 -4.49
N LEU A 45 -1.14 3.25 -5.74
CA LEU A 45 -0.12 2.43 -6.38
C LEU A 45 0.68 3.31 -7.33
N PHE A 46 1.98 3.47 -7.06
CA PHE A 46 2.90 4.23 -7.89
C PHE A 46 3.83 3.30 -8.66
N ARG A 47 4.14 3.61 -9.92
CA ARG A 47 5.08 2.82 -10.71
C ARG A 47 6.49 2.91 -10.13
N LEU A 48 7.09 1.75 -9.85
CA LEU A 48 8.52 1.63 -9.59
C LEU A 48 9.25 1.40 -10.92
N GLN A 49 10.23 2.23 -11.20
CA GLN A 49 11.09 2.10 -12.38
C GLN A 49 12.41 1.43 -11.97
N SER A 50 12.92 0.55 -12.83
CA SER A 50 14.28 0.02 -12.76
C SER A 50 15.29 1.14 -13.06
N PRO A 51 16.58 0.94 -12.79
CA PRO A 51 17.64 1.85 -13.24
C PRO A 51 17.65 2.10 -14.76
N THR A 52 17.08 1.16 -15.53
CA THR A 52 16.92 1.26 -17.00
C THR A 52 15.60 1.93 -17.42
N GLY A 53 14.86 2.52 -16.48
CA GLY A 53 13.58 3.22 -16.74
C GLY A 53 12.40 2.29 -17.03
N ARG A 54 12.59 0.97 -16.97
CA ARG A 54 11.51 0.00 -17.20
C ARG A 54 10.70 -0.18 -15.93
N TRP A 55 9.38 -0.29 -16.05
CA TRP A 55 8.53 -0.59 -14.91
C TRP A 55 8.86 -1.98 -14.35
N CYS A 56 9.22 -2.05 -13.07
CA CYS A 56 9.61 -3.28 -12.37
C CYS A 56 8.67 -3.70 -11.22
N GLY A 57 7.80 -2.81 -10.72
CA GLY A 57 6.85 -3.12 -9.66
C GLY A 57 6.03 -1.90 -9.24
N ALA A 58 5.32 -1.95 -8.12
CA ALA A 58 4.65 -0.77 -7.58
C ALA A 58 5.07 -0.48 -6.14
N HIS A 59 5.19 0.81 -5.83
CA HIS A 59 5.24 1.32 -4.48
C HIS A 59 3.82 1.59 -4.02
N VAL A 60 3.47 1.15 -2.82
CA VAL A 60 2.10 1.26 -2.30
C VAL A 60 2.09 2.16 -1.07
N GLY A 61 1.16 3.11 -1.05
CA GLY A 61 0.81 3.90 0.12
C GLY A 61 -0.67 3.80 0.42
N VAL A 62 -1.06 4.10 1.65
CA VAL A 62 -2.45 4.13 2.11
C VAL A 62 -2.84 5.58 2.37
N TYR A 63 -3.93 6.05 1.76
CA TYR A 63 -4.49 7.34 2.09
C TYR A 63 -5.05 7.30 3.52
N CYS A 64 -4.57 8.20 4.39
CA CYS A 64 -4.90 8.20 5.82
C CYS A 64 -5.75 9.42 6.23
N GLY A 65 -6.36 10.10 5.25
CA GLY A 65 -7.11 11.33 5.47
C GLY A 65 -6.25 12.59 5.33
N HIS A 66 -6.89 13.76 5.43
CA HIS A 66 -6.22 15.07 5.43
C HIS A 66 -5.23 15.32 4.28
N ARG A 67 -5.48 14.74 3.10
CA ARG A 67 -4.56 14.80 1.94
C ARG A 67 -3.19 14.20 2.24
N GLU A 68 -3.11 13.18 3.10
CA GLU A 68 -1.87 12.53 3.50
C GLU A 68 -1.89 11.02 3.16
N ILE A 69 -0.75 10.52 2.72
CA ILE A 69 -0.52 9.12 2.40
C ILE A 69 0.58 8.60 3.33
N ILE A 70 0.26 7.54 4.08
CA ILE A 70 1.24 6.79 4.84
C ILE A 70 1.83 5.67 3.97
N HIS A 71 3.14 5.48 3.99
CA HIS A 71 3.81 4.43 3.23
C HIS A 71 5.07 3.97 3.93
N PHE A 72 5.53 2.78 3.56
CA PHE A 72 6.75 2.17 4.11
C PHE A 72 7.79 2.02 3.00
N GLU A 73 9.00 2.47 3.23
CA GLU A 73 10.09 2.39 2.26
C GLU A 73 11.42 1.99 2.92
N GLY A 74 12.32 1.45 2.11
CA GLY A 74 13.66 1.11 2.56
C GLY A 74 14.62 2.25 2.28
N LYS A 75 15.36 2.68 3.29
CA LYS A 75 16.45 3.66 3.16
C LYS A 75 17.77 2.91 3.04
N ILE A 76 18.52 3.21 1.98
CA ILE A 76 19.91 2.76 1.87
C ILE A 76 20.73 3.66 2.80
N PRO A 77 21.47 3.11 3.79
CA PRO A 77 22.36 3.91 4.61
C PRO A 77 23.37 4.62 3.70
N GLY A 78 23.48 5.94 3.82
CA GLY A 78 24.24 6.80 2.90
C GLY A 78 25.75 6.58 2.85
N ASN A 79 26.27 5.48 3.39
CA ASN A 79 27.70 5.24 3.54
C ASN A 79 28.07 3.73 3.50
N CYS A 80 27.73 3.00 2.45
CA CYS A 80 28.17 1.61 2.28
C CYS A 80 28.41 1.27 0.79
N GLY A 81 29.61 0.77 0.47
CA GLY A 81 30.06 0.43 -0.88
C GLY A 81 29.28 -0.69 -1.60
N PRO A 82 29.76 -1.16 -2.76
CA PRO A 82 28.99 -1.98 -3.72
C PRO A 82 28.55 -3.37 -3.22
N HIS A 83 28.91 -3.76 -2.00
CA HIS A 83 28.60 -5.06 -1.40
C HIS A 83 27.41 -4.98 -0.42
N LYS A 84 26.18 -4.80 -0.91
CA LYS A 84 24.97 -5.20 -0.15
C LYS A 84 23.68 -5.28 -0.99
N PHE A 85 23.78 -5.77 -2.23
CA PHE A 85 22.62 -6.07 -3.10
C PHE A 85 21.69 -7.21 -2.59
N LEU A 86 21.99 -7.83 -1.43
CA LEU A 86 21.24 -8.93 -0.82
C LEU A 86 20.82 -8.69 0.66
N GLY A 87 21.04 -7.50 1.22
CA GLY A 87 20.73 -7.21 2.63
C GLY A 87 19.39 -6.48 2.85
N SER A 88 18.74 -6.71 3.99
CA SER A 88 17.62 -5.87 4.45
C SER A 88 18.07 -4.41 4.61
N TRP A 89 17.24 -3.47 4.18
CA TRP A 89 17.47 -2.03 4.31
C TRP A 89 16.86 -1.52 5.62
N GLU A 90 17.27 -0.34 6.05
CA GLU A 90 16.57 0.35 7.14
C GLU A 90 15.14 0.61 6.68
N GLY A 91 14.16 0.15 7.45
CA GLY A 91 12.76 0.45 7.18
C GLY A 91 12.41 1.85 7.66
N VAL A 92 11.60 2.58 6.91
CA VAL A 92 11.10 3.90 7.29
C VAL A 92 9.62 3.99 6.98
N VAL A 93 8.82 4.31 7.99
CA VAL A 93 7.42 4.67 7.82
C VAL A 93 7.33 6.18 7.64
N CYS A 94 6.76 6.59 6.51
CA CYS A 94 6.64 7.98 6.11
C CYS A 94 5.17 8.35 6.00
N LYS A 95 4.81 9.54 6.48
CA LYS A 95 3.52 10.19 6.19
C LYS A 95 3.79 11.42 5.33
N GLN A 96 3.34 11.39 4.08
CA GLN A 96 3.62 12.43 3.09
C GLN A 96 2.33 13.03 2.54
N GLY A 97 2.33 14.34 2.26
CA GLY A 97 1.23 14.97 1.55
C GLY A 97 1.00 14.35 0.16
N GLN A 98 -0.27 14.12 -0.19
CA GLN A 98 -0.73 13.54 -1.44
C GLN A 98 -0.23 14.33 -2.65
N GLY A 99 -0.35 15.67 -2.63
CA GLY A 99 0.12 16.52 -3.72
C GLY A 99 1.62 16.37 -4.02
N PRO A 100 2.52 16.56 -3.03
CA PRO A 100 3.95 16.25 -3.18
C PRO A 100 4.24 14.84 -3.67
N MET A 101 3.52 13.83 -3.18
CA MET A 101 3.72 12.43 -3.59
C MET A 101 3.33 12.20 -5.06
N LEU A 102 2.19 12.74 -5.51
CA LEU A 102 1.75 12.68 -6.92
C LEU A 102 2.67 13.44 -7.88
N ARG A 103 3.35 14.49 -7.42
CA ARG A 103 4.34 15.21 -8.24
C ARG A 103 5.67 14.47 -8.37
N SER A 104 6.07 13.72 -7.35
CA SER A 104 7.37 13.05 -7.30
C SER A 104 7.33 11.61 -7.83
N ARG A 105 6.16 10.97 -7.87
CA ARG A 105 6.00 9.58 -8.27
C ARG A 105 4.89 9.44 -9.31
N SER A 106 5.12 8.58 -10.31
CA SER A 106 4.13 8.28 -11.34
C SER A 106 3.02 7.40 -10.75
N LEU A 107 1.83 7.98 -10.53
CA LEU A 107 0.64 7.23 -10.12
C LEU A 107 0.27 6.23 -11.22
N TRP A 108 -0.01 4.99 -10.82
CA TRP A 108 -0.53 3.97 -11.71
C TRP A 108 -2.04 3.79 -11.57
N ARG A 109 -2.53 3.53 -10.34
CA ARG A 109 -3.96 3.39 -10.04
C ARG A 109 -4.23 3.65 -8.56
N VAL A 110 -5.47 3.98 -8.24
CA VAL A 110 -5.98 3.99 -6.86
C VAL A 110 -6.94 2.82 -6.69
N LEU A 111 -6.83 2.10 -5.57
CA LEU A 111 -7.68 0.96 -5.26
C LEU A 111 -8.41 1.17 -3.94
N ARG A 112 -9.73 0.96 -3.93
CA ARG A 112 -10.58 1.02 -2.74
C ARG A 112 -10.99 -0.37 -2.30
N ARG A 113 -10.98 -0.62 -0.99
CA ARG A 113 -11.42 -1.90 -0.44
C ARG A 113 -12.94 -2.02 -0.57
N ARG A 114 -13.41 -3.11 -1.20
CA ARG A 114 -14.84 -3.38 -1.44
C ARG A 114 -15.68 -3.53 -0.16
N GLY A 115 -15.07 -4.04 0.91
CA GLY A 115 -15.73 -4.21 2.21
C GLY A 115 -15.73 -2.97 3.10
N GLY A 116 -15.28 -1.81 2.58
CA GLY A 116 -15.04 -0.62 3.39
C GLY A 116 -13.89 -0.81 4.40
N ILE A 117 -13.63 0.24 5.18
CA ILE A 117 -12.61 0.26 6.24
C ILE A 117 -13.20 0.89 7.50
N ASN A 118 -12.91 0.31 8.67
CA ASN A 118 -13.13 0.96 9.95
C ASN A 118 -12.12 2.10 10.10
N ARG A 119 -12.59 3.34 9.96
CA ARG A 119 -11.75 4.56 9.95
C ARG A 119 -11.02 4.77 11.27
N THR A 120 -11.69 4.56 12.41
CA THR A 120 -11.08 4.71 13.74
C THR A 120 -9.97 3.69 13.96
N LEU A 121 -10.17 2.45 13.52
CA LEU A 121 -9.14 1.42 13.60
C LEU A 121 -7.96 1.72 12.66
N LEU A 122 -8.22 2.24 11.46
CA LEU A 122 -7.18 2.69 10.55
C LEU A 122 -6.35 3.83 11.18
N GLU A 123 -7.00 4.84 11.76
CA GLU A 123 -6.32 5.95 12.44
C GLU A 123 -5.45 5.46 13.60
N LEU A 124 -5.93 4.49 14.38
CA LEU A 124 -5.16 3.86 15.45
C LEU A 124 -3.89 3.18 14.91
N ARG A 125 -4.04 2.35 13.86
CA ARG A 125 -2.90 1.66 13.23
C ARG A 125 -1.92 2.61 12.55
N VAL A 126 -2.41 3.69 11.97
CA VAL A 126 -1.58 4.76 11.40
C VAL A 126 -0.73 5.41 12.49
N ARG A 127 -1.32 5.72 13.64
CA ARG A 127 -0.60 6.27 14.80
C ARG A 127 0.45 5.29 15.30
N GLU A 128 0.05 4.04 15.56
CA GLU A 128 0.95 2.98 16.02
C GLU A 128 2.14 2.78 15.06
N ALA A 129 1.89 2.76 13.75
CA ALA A 129 2.94 2.63 12.74
C ALA A 129 3.92 3.81 12.71
N MET A 130 3.49 5.01 13.09
CA MET A 130 4.35 6.19 13.17
C MET A 130 5.13 6.25 14.49
N ASP A 131 4.57 5.70 15.57
CA ASP A 131 5.15 5.75 16.92
C ASP A 131 6.09 4.56 17.22
N THR A 132 6.10 3.53 16.38
CA THR A 132 6.89 2.31 16.57
C THR A 132 8.09 2.26 15.64
N ASP A 133 9.21 1.71 16.13
CA ASP A 133 10.37 1.42 15.28
C ASP A 133 9.98 0.41 14.18
N PRO A 134 10.10 0.79 12.90
CA PRO A 134 9.66 -0.08 11.83
C PRO A 134 10.63 -1.26 11.63
N PRO A 135 10.12 -2.43 11.22
CA PRO A 135 10.98 -3.56 10.89
C PRO A 135 11.88 -3.25 9.68
N PRO A 136 13.01 -3.96 9.51
CA PRO A 136 13.89 -3.77 8.35
C PRO A 136 13.16 -4.00 7.03
N TYR A 137 13.36 -3.12 6.06
CA TYR A 137 12.75 -3.25 4.74
C TYR A 137 13.39 -4.40 3.97
N HIS A 138 12.56 -5.28 3.41
CA HIS A 138 12.97 -6.34 2.51
C HIS A 138 12.09 -6.34 1.27
N PRO A 139 12.65 -6.23 0.04
CA PRO A 139 11.88 -6.10 -1.19
C PRO A 139 10.80 -7.16 -1.40
N THR A 140 10.98 -8.36 -0.82
CA THR A 140 10.04 -9.48 -0.98
C THR A 140 9.31 -9.96 0.27
N ARG A 141 9.73 -9.58 1.48
CA ARG A 141 9.22 -10.17 2.73
C ARG A 141 8.59 -9.15 3.66
N ASN A 142 9.05 -7.90 3.59
CA ASN A 142 8.58 -6.82 4.44
C ASN A 142 8.77 -5.51 3.68
N ASN A 143 7.81 -5.17 2.84
CA ASN A 143 7.88 -4.04 1.92
C ASN A 143 6.62 -3.18 2.04
N CYS A 144 6.54 -2.12 1.23
CA CYS A 144 5.40 -1.19 1.17
C CYS A 144 4.04 -1.88 1.05
N VAL A 145 3.99 -2.99 0.33
CA VAL A 145 2.78 -3.78 0.11
C VAL A 145 2.32 -4.49 1.38
N HIS A 146 3.22 -5.19 2.07
CA HIS A 146 2.90 -5.90 3.32
C HIS A 146 2.41 -4.91 4.38
N PHE A 147 3.11 -3.78 4.50
CA PHE A 147 2.74 -2.68 5.37
C PHE A 147 1.33 -2.15 5.09
N ALA A 148 1.02 -1.86 3.82
CA ALA A 148 -0.29 -1.35 3.43
C ALA A 148 -1.42 -2.35 3.78
N LEU A 149 -1.23 -3.64 3.55
CA LEU A 149 -2.23 -4.64 3.94
C LEU A 149 -2.40 -4.77 5.45
N HIS A 150 -1.30 -4.73 6.19
CA HIS A 150 -1.35 -4.79 7.65
C HIS A 150 -2.14 -3.60 8.22
N LEU A 151 -1.91 -2.38 7.72
CA LEU A 151 -2.73 -1.21 8.08
C LEU A 151 -4.23 -1.45 7.81
N LEU A 152 -4.56 -2.07 6.67
CA LEU A 152 -5.95 -2.39 6.33
C LEU A 152 -6.49 -3.64 7.07
N GLY A 153 -5.69 -4.37 7.84
CA GLY A 153 -6.11 -5.61 8.52
C GLY A 153 -6.42 -6.73 7.54
N LEU A 154 -5.67 -6.79 6.44
CA LEU A 154 -5.73 -7.83 5.41
C LEU A 154 -4.49 -8.72 5.42
N ASP A 155 -3.66 -8.62 6.47
CA ASP A 155 -2.63 -9.60 6.72
C ASP A 155 -3.28 -10.94 7.06
N ARG A 156 -2.86 -12.01 6.38
CA ARG A 156 -3.25 -13.38 6.73
C ARG A 156 -2.60 -13.74 8.07
N ASN A 157 -3.18 -13.27 9.17
CA ASN A 157 -2.95 -13.85 10.48
C ASN A 157 -4.28 -14.45 10.97
N PRO A 158 -4.42 -15.79 11.04
CA PRO A 158 -5.65 -16.43 11.50
C PRO A 158 -6.06 -16.04 12.94
N ASN A 159 -5.20 -15.34 13.69
CA ASN A 159 -5.47 -14.87 15.05
C ASN A 159 -5.91 -13.39 15.15
N SER A 160 -5.90 -12.60 14.06
CA SER A 160 -6.28 -11.17 14.12
C SER A 160 -7.80 -10.96 14.17
N ALA A 161 -8.61 -12.00 13.95
CA ALA A 161 -10.06 -11.96 14.14
C ALA A 161 -10.50 -11.83 15.62
N SER A 162 -9.56 -11.86 16.57
CA SER A 162 -9.88 -11.83 18.01
C SER A 162 -9.92 -10.44 18.66
N VAL A 163 -9.41 -9.38 18.00
CA VAL A 163 -9.43 -8.02 18.57
C VAL A 163 -10.70 -7.24 18.25
N ASP A 164 -11.43 -7.59 17.18
CA ASP A 164 -12.68 -6.92 16.80
C ASP A 164 -13.88 -7.28 17.69
N LEU A 165 -13.79 -8.30 18.55
CA LEU A 165 -14.88 -8.67 19.46
C LEU A 165 -14.81 -8.03 20.85
N LYS A 166 -13.73 -7.31 21.20
CA LYS A 166 -13.57 -6.75 22.56
C LYS A 166 -13.90 -5.27 22.70
N LEU A 167 -14.16 -4.55 21.62
CA LEU A 167 -14.50 -3.11 21.64
C LEU A 167 -16.02 -2.83 21.60
N SER A 168 -16.87 -3.86 21.69
CA SER A 168 -18.33 -3.72 21.70
C SER A 168 -18.99 -3.91 23.08
N MET A 169 -18.21 -4.00 24.17
CA MET A 169 -18.74 -4.24 25.52
C MET A 169 -18.12 -3.32 26.60
N GLY A 170 -17.93 -2.04 26.27
CA GLY A 170 -17.53 -1.00 27.24
C GLY A 170 -18.47 0.19 27.17
#